data_AF-A0A2N7B8A5-F1
#
_entry.id   AF-A0A2N7B8A5-F1
#
_cell.length_a   1.000
_cell.length_b   1.000
_cell.length_c   1.000
_cell.angle_alpha   90.00
_cell.angle_beta   90.00
_cell.angle_gamma   90.00
#
_symmetry.space_group_name_H-M   'P 1'
#
loop_
_entity.id
_entity.type
_entity.pdbx_description
1 polymer ?
#
loop_
_entity_poly.entity_id
_entity_poly.type
_entity_poly.pdbx_seq_one_letter_code
_entity_poly.pdbx_strand_id
1 'polypeptide(L)'
;MLQGLFKKKAATQAAGWFGRYDSWNQVLQQTTGYDAELILEKTKQALLQVKNGKAVYERDSVLFNQKQYPFPLLTFLLHSAHQKKRPLHVLDFGGSLGSTYYQVKEFLTSEVCQSWNVVEQSHYVACGSENFADDLLHFFPSIEACVEAHPVDFIILSSVVQYLPEPHAFLDELVRWDFEFILFDRTAFIQENQDRLTLQQVPAEIYLASYPAWFFHEPTFLAHFQKAYTVVADFTSYVPGEEIMRIDQQPVGYDKGFYLTKK
;
A
#
# COMPACT_ATOMS: atom_id res chain seq x y z
N MET A 1 1.64 -37.58 43.12
CA MET A 1 2.24 -37.44 41.78
C MET A 1 1.50 -36.32 41.05
N LEU A 2 2.06 -35.11 41.07
CA LEU A 2 1.55 -33.96 40.33
C LEU A 2 2.21 -33.95 38.95
N GLN A 3 1.53 -34.48 37.93
CA GLN A 3 1.96 -34.29 36.55
C GLN A 3 1.48 -32.91 36.09
N GLY A 4 2.39 -31.94 36.12
CA GLY A 4 2.22 -30.66 35.46
C GLY A 4 2.15 -30.87 33.95
N LEU A 5 0.97 -30.65 33.37
CA LEU A 5 0.79 -30.49 31.93
C LEU A 5 1.46 -29.16 31.52
N PHE A 6 2.73 -29.25 31.11
CA PHE A 6 3.38 -28.19 30.37
C PHE A 6 2.61 -27.99 29.06
N LYS A 7 1.75 -26.97 29.00
CA LYS A 7 1.27 -26.42 27.73
C LYS A 7 2.52 -26.03 26.94
N LYS A 8 2.78 -26.73 25.83
CA LYS A 8 3.74 -26.27 24.82
C LYS A 8 3.32 -24.84 24.46
N LYS A 9 4.15 -23.86 24.81
CA LYS A 9 4.08 -22.52 24.24
C LYS A 9 4.17 -22.73 22.73
N ALA A 10 3.11 -22.44 21.99
CA ALA A 10 3.18 -22.42 20.53
C ALA A 10 4.36 -21.51 20.18
N ALA A 11 5.31 -22.02 19.39
CA ALA A 11 6.38 -21.18 18.88
C ALA A 11 5.71 -20.03 18.14
N THR A 12 5.91 -18.80 18.60
CA THR A 12 5.57 -17.61 17.83
C THR A 12 6.28 -17.76 16.50
N GLN A 13 5.52 -18.02 15.44
CA GLN A 13 6.06 -18.06 14.09
C GLN A 13 6.78 -16.73 13.84
N ALA A 14 8.02 -16.81 13.34
CA ALA A 14 8.80 -15.61 13.08
C ALA A 14 8.09 -14.78 12.02
N ALA A 15 7.89 -13.48 12.27
CA ALA A 15 7.37 -12.58 11.25
C ALA A 15 8.36 -12.43 10.10
N GLY A 16 7.86 -12.15 8.90
CA GLY A 16 8.66 -11.97 7.69
C GLY A 16 8.07 -12.67 6.48
N TRP A 17 8.91 -12.91 5.48
CA TRP A 17 8.51 -13.53 4.22
C TRP A 17 9.22 -14.88 4.03
N PHE A 18 8.48 -15.86 3.55
CA PHE A 18 8.94 -17.24 3.51
C PHE A 18 8.59 -17.93 2.20
N GLY A 19 9.46 -18.85 1.81
CA GLY A 19 9.22 -19.80 0.75
C GLY A 19 9.26 -19.21 -0.65
N ARG A 20 8.97 -20.08 -1.61
CA ARG A 20 8.76 -19.79 -3.02
C ARG A 20 7.59 -20.64 -3.46
N TYR A 21 6.59 -20.00 -4.05
CA TYR A 21 5.35 -20.67 -4.41
C TYR A 21 5.05 -20.47 -5.89
N ASP A 22 4.41 -21.47 -6.50
CA ASP A 22 4.14 -21.47 -7.94
C ASP A 22 2.83 -20.78 -8.30
N SER A 23 1.92 -20.62 -7.32
CA SER A 23 0.63 -19.98 -7.53
C SER A 23 0.09 -19.30 -6.29
N TRP A 24 -0.69 -18.24 -6.50
CA TRP A 24 -1.40 -17.51 -5.44
C TRP A 24 -2.26 -18.43 -4.58
N ASN A 25 -2.99 -19.36 -5.23
CA ASN A 25 -3.87 -20.32 -4.55
C ASN A 25 -3.11 -21.28 -3.63
N GLN A 26 -1.88 -21.67 -3.98
CA GLN A 26 -1.05 -22.52 -3.13
C GLN A 26 -0.70 -21.83 -1.80
N VAL A 27 -0.42 -20.52 -1.84
CA VAL A 27 -0.13 -19.74 -0.64
C VAL A 27 -1.40 -19.47 0.15
N LEU A 28 -2.51 -19.12 -0.53
CA LEU A 28 -3.78 -18.84 0.12
C LEU A 28 -4.24 -19.98 1.04
N GLN A 29 -4.05 -21.24 0.62
CA GLN A 29 -4.37 -22.42 1.43
C GLN A 29 -3.55 -22.54 2.72
N GLN A 30 -2.43 -21.82 2.83
CA GLN A 30 -1.54 -21.80 3.98
C GLN A 30 -1.65 -20.50 4.80
N THR A 31 -2.50 -19.58 4.36
CA THR A 31 -2.67 -18.28 5.01
C THR A 31 -3.98 -18.19 5.76
N THR A 32 -4.02 -17.41 6.83
CA THR A 32 -5.29 -17.03 7.47
C THR A 32 -6.04 -15.98 6.66
N GLY A 33 -5.35 -15.28 5.75
CA GLY A 33 -5.89 -14.20 4.96
C GLY A 33 -6.17 -12.97 5.81
N TYR A 34 -6.90 -12.02 5.22
CA TYR A 34 -7.36 -10.85 5.94
C TYR A 34 -8.53 -11.31 6.80
N ASP A 35 -8.34 -11.35 8.12
CA ASP A 35 -9.49 -11.25 9.03
C ASP A 35 -10.04 -9.83 8.90
N ALA A 36 -10.75 -9.63 7.79
CA ALA A 36 -11.05 -8.32 7.25
C ALA A 36 -11.83 -7.47 8.24
N GLU A 37 -12.71 -8.09 9.03
CA GLU A 37 -13.48 -7.41 10.07
C GLU A 37 -12.59 -6.94 11.22
N LEU A 38 -11.71 -7.80 11.76
CA LEU A 38 -10.83 -7.42 12.86
C LEU A 38 -9.79 -6.37 12.43
N ILE A 39 -9.22 -6.53 11.24
CA ILE A 39 -8.22 -5.60 10.70
C ILE A 39 -8.86 -4.25 10.38
N LEU A 40 -10.04 -4.26 9.76
CA LEU A 40 -10.81 -3.03 9.51
C LEU A 40 -11.14 -2.33 10.82
N GLU A 41 -11.65 -3.04 11.82
CA GLU A 41 -12.01 -2.43 13.10
C GLU A 41 -10.79 -1.83 13.80
N LYS A 42 -9.67 -2.55 13.82
CA LYS A 42 -8.43 -2.03 14.42
C LYS A 42 -7.94 -0.78 13.69
N THR A 43 -7.96 -0.79 12.36
CA THR A 43 -7.58 0.34 11.52
C THR A 43 -8.50 1.53 11.75
N LYS A 44 -9.82 1.31 11.79
CA LYS A 44 -10.83 2.33 12.10
C LYS A 44 -10.56 2.98 13.45
N GLN A 45 -10.32 2.19 14.50
CA GLN A 45 -10.07 2.73 15.84
C GLN A 45 -8.76 3.52 15.94
N ALA A 46 -7.71 3.09 15.24
CA ALA A 46 -6.46 3.84 15.16
C ALA A 46 -6.65 5.17 14.41
N LEU A 47 -7.24 5.12 13.21
CA LEU A 47 -7.38 6.28 12.35
C LEU A 47 -8.41 7.29 12.90
N LEU A 48 -9.44 6.86 13.63
CA LEU A 48 -10.33 7.76 14.38
C LEU A 48 -9.58 8.56 15.45
N GLN A 49 -8.54 8.00 16.07
CA GLN A 49 -7.71 8.77 17.01
C GLN A 49 -6.89 9.82 16.27
N VAL A 50 -6.38 9.51 15.08
CA VAL A 50 -5.69 10.48 14.23
C VAL A 50 -6.63 11.59 13.76
N LYS A 51 -7.78 11.23 13.18
CA LYS A 51 -8.81 12.17 12.70
C LYS A 51 -9.26 13.15 13.79
N ASN A 52 -9.41 12.67 15.02
CA ASN A 52 -9.87 13.46 16.17
C ASN A 52 -8.72 14.17 16.93
N GLY A 53 -7.49 14.16 16.40
CA GLY A 53 -6.33 14.83 17.02
C GLY A 53 -5.84 14.20 18.34
N LYS A 54 -6.26 12.97 18.65
CA LYS A 54 -5.82 12.21 19.83
C LYS A 54 -4.49 11.48 19.59
N ALA A 55 -4.19 11.16 18.34
CA ALA A 55 -2.92 10.63 17.88
C ALA A 55 -2.43 11.43 16.68
N VAL A 56 -1.12 11.43 16.41
CA VAL A 56 -0.53 12.24 15.33
C VAL A 56 -0.38 11.47 14.02
N TYR A 57 -0.35 10.13 14.07
CA TYR A 57 -0.05 9.27 12.93
C TYR A 57 -0.40 7.82 13.24
N GLU A 58 -0.81 7.08 12.22
CA GLU A 58 -0.93 5.63 12.26
C GLU A 58 -0.37 5.00 10.97
N ARG A 59 0.15 3.79 11.08
CA ARG A 59 0.50 2.92 9.96
C ARG A 59 0.18 1.49 10.34
N ASP A 60 -0.46 0.74 9.43
CA ASP A 60 -0.88 -0.64 9.65
C ASP A 60 -1.69 -0.80 10.96
N SER A 61 -2.53 0.19 11.30
CA SER A 61 -3.30 0.31 12.55
C SER A 61 -2.49 0.53 13.83
N VAL A 62 -1.17 0.71 13.73
CA VAL A 62 -0.28 1.02 14.85
C VAL A 62 -0.16 2.54 14.99
N LEU A 63 -0.38 3.06 16.20
CA LEU A 63 -0.21 4.48 16.51
C LEU A 63 1.27 4.82 16.75
N PHE A 64 1.69 5.98 16.23
CA PHE A 64 3.03 6.50 16.42
C PHE A 64 3.00 7.85 17.14
N ASN A 65 4.01 8.09 17.97
CA ASN A 65 4.17 9.36 18.69
C ASN A 65 4.75 10.48 17.81
N GLN A 66 5.29 10.13 16.65
CA GLN A 66 5.84 11.06 15.68
C GLN A 66 5.36 10.66 14.29
N LYS A 67 4.90 11.65 13.53
CA LYS A 67 4.50 11.48 12.14
C LYS A 67 5.73 11.19 11.28
N GLN A 68 5.68 10.10 10.52
CA GLN A 68 6.72 9.73 9.57
C GLN A 68 6.22 10.15 8.19
N TYR A 69 6.89 11.10 7.54
CA TYR A 69 6.44 11.61 6.26
C TYR A 69 7.02 10.83 5.09
N PRO A 70 6.20 10.49 4.08
CA PRO A 70 6.66 9.91 2.83
C PRO A 70 7.19 11.04 1.95
N PHE A 71 8.36 11.59 2.28
CA PHE A 71 8.92 12.75 1.57
C PHE A 71 9.03 12.56 0.05
N PRO A 72 9.39 11.38 -0.49
CA PRO A 72 9.31 11.16 -1.93
C PRO A 72 7.88 11.33 -2.49
N LEU A 73 6.88 10.70 -1.88
CA LEU A 73 5.46 10.87 -2.28
C LEU A 73 5.04 12.33 -2.24
N LEU A 74 5.31 13.03 -1.13
CA LEU A 74 5.02 14.46 -0.99
C LEU A 74 5.71 15.29 -2.08
N THR A 75 6.98 15.01 -2.36
CA THR A 75 7.76 15.74 -3.37
C THR A 75 7.11 15.60 -4.75
N PHE A 76 6.76 14.39 -5.15
CA PHE A 76 6.18 14.14 -6.46
C PHE A 76 4.73 14.58 -6.58
N LEU A 77 3.95 14.51 -5.50
CA LEU A 77 2.60 15.08 -5.45
C LEU A 77 2.64 16.60 -5.67
N LEU A 78 3.49 17.32 -4.92
CA LEU A 78 3.64 18.77 -5.05
C LEU A 78 4.23 19.16 -6.41
N HIS A 79 5.21 18.40 -6.90
CA HIS A 79 5.80 18.60 -8.23
C HIS A 79 4.75 18.45 -9.34
N SER A 80 3.93 17.39 -9.30
CA SER A 80 2.84 17.18 -10.25
C SER A 80 1.81 18.30 -10.21
N ALA A 81 1.39 18.75 -9.02
CA ALA A 81 0.46 19.88 -8.88
C ALA A 81 1.04 21.17 -9.50
N HIS A 82 2.32 21.45 -9.23
CA HIS A 82 3.04 22.56 -9.83
C HIS A 82 3.09 22.47 -11.36
N GLN A 83 3.39 21.29 -11.91
CA GLN A 83 3.44 21.06 -13.36
C GLN A 83 2.06 21.29 -14.01
N LYS A 84 0.98 20.81 -13.38
CA LYS A 84 -0.39 21.00 -13.85
C LYS A 84 -0.89 22.43 -13.72
N LYS A 85 -0.27 23.25 -12.86
CA LYS A 85 -0.70 24.61 -12.52
C LYS A 85 -2.15 24.67 -12.04
N ARG A 86 -2.61 23.59 -11.42
CA ARG A 86 -3.91 23.43 -10.77
C ARG A 86 -3.83 22.29 -9.76
N PRO A 87 -4.70 22.26 -8.75
CA PRO A 87 -4.77 21.12 -7.84
C PRO A 87 -5.08 19.81 -8.58
N LEU A 88 -4.53 18.72 -8.05
CA LEU A 88 -4.66 17.38 -8.61
C LEU A 88 -5.91 16.68 -8.09
N HIS A 89 -6.47 15.82 -8.93
CA HIS A 89 -7.34 14.76 -8.47
C HIS A 89 -6.51 13.48 -8.28
N VAL A 90 -6.37 13.06 -7.03
CA VAL A 90 -5.53 11.92 -6.63
C VAL A 90 -6.41 10.68 -6.49
N LEU A 91 -5.96 9.55 -7.04
CA LEU A 91 -6.49 8.23 -6.77
C LEU A 91 -5.49 7.47 -5.89
N ASP A 92 -5.94 7.00 -4.73
CA ASP A 92 -5.15 6.24 -3.76
C ASP A 92 -5.63 4.78 -3.75
N PHE A 93 -4.95 3.92 -4.51
CA PHE A 93 -5.36 2.54 -4.72
C PHE A 93 -4.90 1.66 -3.56
N GLY A 94 -5.85 1.06 -2.83
CA GLY A 94 -5.56 0.37 -1.58
C GLY A 94 -5.26 1.32 -0.41
N GLY A 95 -5.77 2.56 -0.46
CA GLY A 95 -5.55 3.59 0.56
C GLY A 95 -6.23 3.35 1.92
N SER A 96 -6.83 2.17 2.13
CA SER A 96 -7.53 1.77 3.35
C SER A 96 -8.63 2.77 3.75
N LEU A 97 -8.58 3.34 4.95
CA LEU A 97 -9.51 4.37 5.43
C LEU A 97 -9.00 5.81 5.21
N GLY A 98 -8.02 5.99 4.31
CA GLY A 98 -7.36 7.27 4.04
C GLY A 98 -6.11 7.50 4.87
N SER A 99 -5.38 6.43 5.25
CA SER A 99 -4.18 6.53 6.10
C SER A 99 -3.13 7.48 5.52
N THR A 100 -2.83 7.35 4.22
CA THR A 100 -1.91 8.24 3.51
C THR A 100 -2.45 9.67 3.47
N TYR A 101 -3.74 9.87 3.22
CA TYR A 101 -4.37 11.20 3.27
C TYR A 101 -4.13 11.88 4.62
N TYR A 102 -4.43 11.22 5.75
CA TYR A 102 -4.14 11.78 7.08
C TYR A 102 -2.64 11.95 7.34
N GLN A 103 -1.80 11.09 6.75
CA GLN A 103 -0.35 11.20 6.82
C GLN A 103 0.20 12.45 6.11
N VAL A 104 -0.48 13.00 5.11
CA VAL A 104 0.02 14.16 4.34
C VAL A 104 -0.91 15.37 4.36
N LYS A 105 -2.02 15.32 5.10
CA LYS A 105 -3.14 16.29 5.04
C LYS A 105 -2.71 17.76 5.11
N GLU A 106 -1.74 18.11 5.94
CA GLU A 106 -1.24 19.50 6.07
C GLU A 106 -0.57 20.06 4.80
N PHE A 107 -0.20 19.21 3.84
CA PHE A 107 0.35 19.62 2.55
C PHE A 107 -0.70 19.68 1.43
N LEU A 108 -1.92 19.20 1.68
CA LEU A 108 -3.02 19.14 0.71
C LEU A 108 -3.81 20.45 0.66
N THR A 109 -3.13 21.54 0.32
CA THR A 109 -3.77 22.85 0.14
C THR A 109 -4.69 22.84 -1.08
N SER A 110 -5.57 23.85 -1.21
CA SER A 110 -6.44 24.03 -2.38
C SER A 110 -5.68 24.27 -3.69
N GLU A 111 -4.37 24.54 -3.63
CA GLU A 111 -3.51 24.66 -4.81
C GLU A 111 -2.88 23.32 -5.21
N VAL A 112 -2.88 22.33 -4.29
CA VAL A 112 -2.20 21.04 -4.46
C VAL A 112 -3.18 19.92 -4.78
N CYS A 113 -4.28 19.81 -4.04
CA CYS A 113 -5.19 18.68 -4.11
C CYS A 113 -6.65 19.14 -4.15
N GLN A 114 -7.37 18.70 -5.17
CA GLN A 114 -8.78 19.01 -5.40
C GLN A 114 -9.69 17.88 -4.89
N SER A 115 -9.23 16.64 -4.97
CA SER A 115 -9.90 15.47 -4.39
C SER A 115 -8.88 14.37 -4.11
N TRP A 116 -9.09 13.63 -3.03
CA TRP A 116 -8.36 12.42 -2.66
C TRP A 116 -9.32 11.24 -2.68
N ASN A 117 -9.19 10.37 -3.66
CA ASN A 117 -10.14 9.31 -3.95
C ASN A 117 -9.53 7.95 -3.61
N VAL A 118 -9.94 7.36 -2.49
CA VAL A 118 -9.47 6.02 -2.09
C VAL A 118 -10.26 4.96 -2.84
N VAL A 119 -9.56 4.03 -3.48
CA VAL A 119 -10.17 2.82 -4.08
C VAL A 119 -9.88 1.62 -3.18
N GLU A 120 -10.94 0.97 -2.69
CA GLU A 120 -10.85 -0.13 -1.73
C GLU A 120 -12.05 -1.10 -1.85
N GLN A 121 -11.94 -2.25 -1.19
CA GLN A 121 -12.96 -3.26 -1.00
C GLN A 121 -14.22 -2.67 -0.35
N SER A 122 -15.39 -3.23 -0.68
CA SER A 122 -16.69 -2.63 -0.36
C SER A 122 -16.93 -2.34 1.13
N HIS A 123 -16.38 -3.15 2.05
CA HIS A 123 -16.51 -2.92 3.49
C HIS A 123 -15.61 -1.76 3.99
N TYR A 124 -14.43 -1.58 3.41
CA TYR A 124 -13.61 -0.38 3.62
C TYR A 124 -14.27 0.86 3.03
N VAL A 125 -14.86 0.76 1.84
CA VAL A 125 -15.59 1.88 1.22
C VAL A 125 -16.77 2.32 2.08
N ALA A 126 -17.57 1.38 2.59
CA ALA A 126 -18.68 1.68 3.48
C ALA A 126 -18.20 2.37 4.78
N CYS A 127 -17.19 1.79 5.45
CA CYS A 127 -16.64 2.37 6.67
C CYS A 127 -16.00 3.73 6.43
N GLY A 128 -15.20 3.87 5.38
CA GLY A 128 -14.55 5.11 4.95
C GLY A 128 -15.55 6.22 4.68
N SER A 129 -16.59 5.91 3.89
CA SER A 129 -17.65 6.85 3.55
C SER A 129 -18.42 7.33 4.77
N GLU A 130 -18.74 6.43 5.71
CA GLU A 130 -19.49 6.78 6.92
C GLU A 130 -18.65 7.58 7.92
N ASN A 131 -17.38 7.20 8.11
CA ASN A 131 -16.60 7.66 9.27
C ASN A 131 -15.51 8.67 8.90
N PHE A 132 -15.01 8.69 7.66
CA PHE A 132 -13.80 9.41 7.29
C PHE A 132 -13.98 10.41 6.15
N ALA A 133 -14.92 10.18 5.24
CA ALA A 133 -15.16 11.07 4.11
C ALA A 133 -15.40 12.52 4.54
N ASP A 134 -14.90 13.44 3.73
CA ASP A 134 -15.07 14.88 3.88
C ASP A 134 -15.13 15.54 2.48
N ASP A 135 -15.01 16.87 2.41
CA ASP A 135 -15.06 17.60 1.15
C ASP A 135 -13.92 17.24 0.18
N LEU A 136 -12.81 16.67 0.68
CA LEU A 136 -11.65 16.26 -0.12
C LEU A 136 -11.51 14.73 -0.21
N LEU A 137 -11.76 14.00 0.87
CA LEU A 137 -11.55 12.56 0.96
C LEU A 137 -12.82 11.80 0.58
N HIS A 138 -12.71 10.97 -0.46
CA HIS A 138 -13.80 10.16 -1.01
C HIS A 138 -13.39 8.69 -1.14
N PHE A 139 -14.37 7.79 -1.22
CA PHE A 139 -14.15 6.34 -1.26
C PHE A 139 -14.93 5.69 -2.40
N PHE A 140 -14.27 4.82 -3.16
CA PHE A 140 -14.81 4.15 -4.34
C PHE A 140 -14.51 2.65 -4.33
N PRO A 141 -15.43 1.81 -4.85
CA PRO A 141 -15.25 0.36 -4.88
C PRO A 141 -14.31 -0.11 -6.01
N SER A 142 -14.00 0.75 -6.98
CA SER A 142 -13.14 0.41 -8.11
C SER A 142 -12.56 1.66 -8.77
N ILE A 143 -11.55 1.48 -9.62
CA ILE A 143 -10.96 2.57 -10.42
C ILE A 143 -12.01 3.14 -11.37
N GLU A 144 -12.80 2.28 -12.02
CA GLU A 144 -13.91 2.66 -12.92
C GLU A 144 -14.88 3.62 -12.23
N ALA A 145 -15.38 3.24 -11.05
CA ALA A 145 -16.32 4.07 -10.29
C ALA A 145 -15.71 5.42 -9.88
N CYS A 146 -14.41 5.43 -9.55
CA CYS A 146 -13.69 6.66 -9.25
C CYS A 146 -13.60 7.58 -10.48
N VAL A 147 -13.18 7.05 -11.63
CA VAL A 147 -12.98 7.87 -12.84
C VAL A 147 -14.29 8.35 -13.47
N GLU A 148 -15.40 7.62 -13.26
CA GLU A 148 -16.74 8.07 -13.66
C GLU A 148 -17.20 9.27 -12.82
N ALA A 149 -16.82 9.32 -11.54
CA ALA A 149 -17.20 10.39 -10.63
C ALA A 149 -16.26 11.61 -10.68
N HIS A 150 -14.97 11.37 -10.84
CA HIS A 150 -13.93 12.40 -10.82
C HIS A 150 -12.89 12.18 -11.92
N PRO A 151 -12.37 13.24 -12.55
CA PRO A 151 -11.12 13.11 -13.30
C PRO A 151 -10.01 12.62 -12.37
N VAL A 152 -8.99 11.93 -12.89
CA VAL A 152 -7.84 11.48 -12.11
C VAL A 152 -6.56 11.88 -12.84
N ASP A 153 -5.69 12.60 -12.14
CA ASP A 153 -4.40 13.06 -12.66
C ASP A 153 -3.25 12.17 -12.17
N PHE A 154 -3.33 11.76 -10.91
CA PHE A 154 -2.24 11.16 -10.17
C PHE A 154 -2.74 9.92 -9.44
N ILE A 155 -2.13 8.76 -9.68
CA ILE A 155 -2.41 7.55 -8.92
C ILE A 155 -1.25 7.21 -7.98
N ILE A 156 -1.61 6.86 -6.75
CA ILE A 156 -0.72 6.35 -5.71
C ILE A 156 -0.97 4.85 -5.56
N LEU A 157 0.12 4.07 -5.58
CA LEU A 157 0.12 2.64 -5.33
C LEU A 157 1.16 2.35 -4.23
N SER A 158 0.71 2.40 -2.98
CA SER A 158 1.58 2.31 -1.81
C SER A 158 1.53 0.94 -1.17
N SER A 159 2.56 0.11 -1.40
CA SER A 159 2.64 -1.26 -0.89
C SER A 159 1.38 -2.10 -1.16
N VAL A 160 0.77 -1.94 -2.34
CA VAL A 160 -0.53 -2.56 -2.68
C VAL A 160 -0.41 -3.65 -3.75
N VAL A 161 0.41 -3.42 -4.79
CA VAL A 161 0.44 -4.28 -5.99
C VAL A 161 0.97 -5.67 -5.66
N GLN A 162 1.91 -5.79 -4.72
CA GLN A 162 2.44 -7.08 -4.28
C GLN A 162 1.39 -8.01 -3.64
N TYR A 163 0.24 -7.47 -3.24
CA TYR A 163 -0.84 -8.21 -2.61
C TYR A 163 -1.99 -8.56 -3.57
N LEU A 164 -1.81 -8.30 -4.88
CA LEU A 164 -2.78 -8.70 -5.90
C LEU A 164 -2.51 -10.14 -6.40
N PRO A 165 -3.56 -10.93 -6.70
CA PRO A 165 -3.39 -12.27 -7.25
C PRO A 165 -2.70 -12.30 -8.62
N GLU A 166 -3.02 -11.33 -9.48
CA GLU A 166 -2.49 -11.21 -10.85
C GLU A 166 -1.88 -9.81 -11.08
N PRO A 167 -0.75 -9.49 -10.43
CA PRO A 167 -0.21 -8.14 -10.40
C PRO A 167 0.18 -7.64 -11.79
N HIS A 168 0.78 -8.47 -12.64
CA HIS A 168 1.16 -8.08 -14.00
C HIS A 168 -0.03 -7.73 -14.90
N ALA A 169 -1.16 -8.43 -14.74
CA ALA A 169 -2.39 -8.09 -15.47
C ALA A 169 -2.94 -6.73 -15.01
N PHE A 170 -2.89 -6.46 -13.71
CA PHE A 170 -3.24 -5.16 -13.16
C PHE A 170 -2.29 -4.04 -13.64
N LEU A 171 -0.98 -4.29 -13.73
CA LEU A 171 -0.03 -3.30 -14.27
C LEU A 171 -0.30 -2.99 -15.75
N ASP A 172 -0.68 -4.00 -16.55
CA ASP A 172 -1.11 -3.79 -17.93
C ASP A 172 -2.43 -3.01 -18.05
N GLU A 173 -3.35 -3.19 -17.10
CA GLU A 173 -4.58 -2.41 -17.01
C GLU A 173 -4.30 -0.97 -16.60
N LEU A 174 -3.42 -0.77 -15.62
CA LEU A 174 -3.02 0.54 -15.13
C LEU A 174 -2.48 1.44 -16.24
N VAL A 175 -1.72 0.88 -17.18
CA VAL A 175 -1.23 1.62 -18.36
C VAL A 175 -2.38 2.07 -19.28
N ARG A 176 -3.49 1.33 -19.34
CA ARG A 176 -4.66 1.67 -20.18
C ARG A 176 -5.51 2.78 -19.60
N TRP A 177 -5.48 2.95 -18.28
CA TRP A 177 -6.13 4.07 -17.61
C TRP A 177 -5.52 5.43 -17.96
N ASP A 178 -4.28 5.42 -18.49
CA ASP A 178 -3.68 6.57 -19.16
C ASP A 178 -3.51 7.81 -18.26
N PHE A 179 -3.36 7.57 -16.94
CA PHE A 179 -3.11 8.60 -15.94
C PHE A 179 -1.82 9.37 -16.25
N GLU A 180 -1.80 10.67 -15.93
CA GLU A 180 -0.64 11.52 -16.25
C GLU A 180 0.55 11.22 -15.36
N PHE A 181 0.29 10.93 -14.08
CA PHE A 181 1.29 10.63 -13.06
C PHE A 181 0.97 9.31 -12.37
N ILE A 182 1.99 8.45 -12.25
CA ILE A 182 1.90 7.20 -11.49
C ILE A 182 3.01 7.20 -10.45
N LEU A 183 2.65 6.98 -9.19
CA LEU A 183 3.61 6.82 -8.11
C LEU A 183 3.44 5.45 -7.46
N PHE A 184 4.51 4.66 -7.51
CA PHE A 184 4.69 3.50 -6.67
C PHE A 184 5.56 3.89 -5.49
N ASP A 185 5.19 3.48 -4.28
CA ASP A 185 6.13 3.43 -3.16
C ASP A 185 5.99 2.12 -2.39
N ARG A 186 7.02 1.79 -1.61
CA ARG A 186 7.04 0.60 -0.74
C ARG A 186 6.70 -0.69 -1.49
N THR A 187 7.04 -0.75 -2.77
CA THR A 187 6.80 -1.93 -3.60
C THR A 187 7.96 -2.90 -3.38
N ALA A 188 7.65 -4.16 -3.13
CA ALA A 188 8.66 -5.17 -2.79
C ALA A 188 9.30 -5.75 -4.05
N PHE A 189 10.63 -5.70 -4.13
CA PHE A 189 11.45 -6.22 -5.22
C PHE A 189 12.46 -7.24 -4.73
N ILE A 190 12.95 -8.08 -5.65
CA ILE A 190 13.94 -9.11 -5.35
C ILE A 190 15.17 -8.99 -6.25
N GLN A 191 16.33 -9.39 -5.71
CA GLN A 191 17.59 -9.45 -6.46
C GLN A 191 17.70 -10.67 -7.41
N GLU A 192 16.66 -11.51 -7.44
CA GLU A 192 16.54 -12.64 -8.35
C GLU A 192 16.12 -12.17 -9.76
N ASN A 193 16.27 -13.04 -10.77
CA ASN A 193 15.96 -12.71 -12.17
C ASN A 193 14.49 -12.95 -12.57
N GLN A 194 13.62 -13.20 -11.59
CA GLN A 194 12.21 -13.47 -11.76
C GLN A 194 11.46 -13.09 -10.48
N ASP A 195 10.16 -12.87 -10.63
CA ASP A 195 9.27 -12.66 -9.50
C ASP A 195 9.29 -13.86 -8.54
N ARG A 196 9.07 -13.55 -7.27
CA ARG A 196 8.98 -14.56 -6.22
C ARG A 196 7.71 -14.35 -5.40
N LEU A 197 6.80 -15.31 -5.50
CA LEU A 197 5.67 -15.39 -4.58
C LEU A 197 6.13 -15.97 -3.25
N THR A 198 5.75 -15.30 -2.17
CA THR A 198 6.09 -15.66 -0.79
C THR A 198 4.84 -15.76 0.08
N LEU A 199 4.96 -16.43 1.23
CA LEU A 199 4.04 -16.32 2.34
C LEU A 199 4.58 -15.28 3.31
N GLN A 200 3.84 -14.19 3.50
CA GLN A 200 4.11 -13.19 4.54
C GLN A 200 3.44 -13.61 5.84
N GLN A 201 4.19 -13.58 6.94
CA GLN A 201 3.67 -13.65 8.30
C GLN A 201 3.77 -12.28 8.95
N VAL A 202 2.64 -11.72 9.37
CA VAL A 202 2.59 -10.40 9.97
C VAL A 202 3.06 -10.48 11.43
N PRO A 203 3.88 -9.52 11.90
CA PRO A 203 4.21 -9.40 13.32
C PRO A 203 2.96 -9.37 14.20
N ALA A 204 2.93 -10.19 15.24
CA ALA A 204 1.77 -10.32 16.11
C ALA A 204 1.41 -9.01 16.84
N GLU A 205 2.37 -8.09 16.98
CA GLU A 205 2.14 -6.74 17.51
C GLU A 205 1.23 -5.90 16.60
N ILE A 206 1.25 -6.18 15.29
CA ILE A 206 0.38 -5.55 14.29
C ILE A 206 -0.96 -6.29 14.26
N TYR A 207 -0.98 -7.58 13.90
CA TYR A 207 -2.13 -8.47 14.07
C TYR A 207 -1.73 -9.90 13.68
N LEU A 208 -2.51 -10.89 14.10
CA LEU A 208 -2.28 -12.28 13.72
C LEU A 208 -2.88 -12.54 12.33
N ALA A 209 -2.08 -12.34 11.29
CA ALA A 209 -2.45 -12.73 9.94
C ALA A 209 -1.26 -13.16 9.09
N SER A 210 -1.58 -13.79 7.96
CA SER A 210 -0.63 -14.11 6.91
C SER A 210 -1.27 -13.92 5.54
N TYR A 211 -0.46 -13.59 4.55
CA TYR A 211 -0.89 -13.26 3.19
C TYR A 211 0.09 -13.79 2.16
N PRO A 212 -0.36 -14.08 0.93
CA PRO A 212 0.54 -14.16 -0.19
C PRO A 212 1.10 -12.77 -0.52
N ALA A 213 2.39 -12.70 -0.85
CA ALA A 213 3.05 -11.46 -1.22
C ALA A 213 4.06 -11.71 -2.34
N TRP A 214 3.96 -10.95 -3.42
CA TRP A 214 4.93 -10.94 -4.50
C TRP A 214 6.14 -10.08 -4.15
N PHE A 215 7.32 -10.56 -4.52
CA PHE A 215 8.49 -9.71 -4.71
C PHE A 215 8.79 -9.70 -6.21
N PHE A 216 8.82 -8.51 -6.80
CA PHE A 216 8.93 -8.35 -8.24
C PHE A 216 10.38 -8.38 -8.72
N HIS A 217 10.60 -8.92 -9.90
CA HIS A 217 11.80 -8.66 -10.68
C HIS A 217 11.66 -7.28 -11.33
N GLU A 218 12.44 -6.32 -10.85
CA GLU A 218 12.33 -4.90 -11.22
C GLU A 218 12.31 -4.64 -12.74
N PRO A 219 13.19 -5.23 -13.57
CA PRO A 219 13.14 -5.06 -15.02
C PRO A 219 11.82 -5.52 -15.66
N THR A 220 11.25 -6.64 -15.19
CA THR A 220 9.96 -7.14 -15.70
C THR A 220 8.83 -6.20 -15.30
N PHE A 221 8.83 -5.73 -14.06
CA PHE A 221 7.85 -4.76 -13.56
C PHE A 221 7.86 -3.45 -14.38
N LEU A 222 9.04 -2.86 -14.60
CA LEU A 222 9.17 -1.60 -15.35
C LEU A 222 8.88 -1.76 -16.86
N ALA A 223 9.01 -2.97 -17.41
CA ALA A 223 8.73 -3.25 -18.82
C ALA A 223 7.28 -3.00 -19.23
N HIS A 224 6.31 -3.04 -18.29
CA HIS A 224 4.92 -2.66 -18.53
C HIS A 224 4.78 -1.18 -18.93
N PHE A 225 5.61 -0.32 -18.36
CA PHE A 225 5.48 1.13 -18.47
C PHE A 225 6.35 1.75 -19.56
N GLN A 226 7.43 1.08 -19.96
CA GLN A 226 8.49 1.63 -20.83
C GLN A 226 8.00 2.25 -22.15
N LYS A 227 6.85 1.83 -22.69
CA LYS A 227 6.29 2.35 -23.94
C LYS A 227 5.54 3.67 -23.74
N ALA A 228 4.73 3.76 -22.69
CA ALA A 228 3.79 4.85 -22.45
C ALA A 228 4.28 5.87 -21.41
N TYR A 229 5.24 5.50 -20.57
CA TYR A 229 5.70 6.30 -19.44
C TYR A 229 7.22 6.44 -19.41
N THR A 230 7.68 7.55 -18.82
CA THR A 230 9.06 7.81 -18.46
C THR A 230 9.19 7.68 -16.95
N VAL A 231 10.13 6.84 -16.48
CA VAL A 231 10.54 6.82 -15.08
C VAL A 231 11.37 8.09 -14.85
N VAL A 232 10.84 9.03 -14.09
CA VAL A 232 11.49 10.31 -13.79
C VAL A 232 12.40 10.20 -12.58
N ALA A 233 12.02 9.37 -11.62
CA ALA A 233 12.80 9.12 -10.42
C ALA A 233 12.49 7.74 -9.83
N ASP A 234 13.49 7.19 -9.15
CA ASP A 234 13.35 6.07 -8.23
C ASP A 234 13.86 6.48 -6.83
N PHE A 235 13.33 5.84 -5.79
CA PHE A 235 13.60 6.19 -4.40
C PHE A 235 13.34 5.01 -3.45
N THR A 236 13.83 5.10 -2.22
CA THR A 236 13.60 4.12 -1.16
C THR A 236 12.40 4.51 -0.29
N SER A 237 11.85 3.53 0.43
CA SER A 237 10.80 3.72 1.42
C SER A 237 11.23 4.69 2.52
N TYR A 238 10.25 5.41 3.05
CA TYR A 238 10.40 6.22 4.25
C TYR A 238 10.30 5.37 5.54
N VAL A 239 9.95 4.09 5.42
CA VAL A 239 9.80 3.16 6.53
C VAL A 239 11.16 2.51 6.85
N PRO A 240 11.72 2.74 8.04
CA PRO A 240 13.00 2.13 8.40
C PRO A 240 12.90 0.60 8.42
N GLY A 241 13.86 -0.07 7.80
CA GLY A 241 13.96 -1.52 7.73
C GLY A 241 13.33 -2.16 6.49
N GLU A 242 12.65 -1.39 5.64
CA GLU A 242 12.14 -1.87 4.35
C GLU A 242 13.24 -1.87 3.27
N GLU A 243 14.34 -1.14 3.46
CA GLU A 243 15.43 -1.06 2.49
C GLU A 243 16.13 -2.41 2.24
N ILE A 244 16.08 -3.30 3.22
CA ILE A 244 16.57 -4.68 3.12
C ILE A 244 15.51 -5.61 3.70
N MET A 245 14.76 -6.25 2.81
CA MET A 245 13.73 -7.22 3.16
C MET A 245 14.32 -8.63 3.17
N ARG A 246 13.95 -9.41 4.18
CA ARG A 246 14.43 -10.79 4.35
C ARG A 246 13.40 -11.81 3.90
N ILE A 247 13.80 -12.68 2.98
CA ILE A 247 13.02 -13.85 2.57
C ILE A 247 13.78 -15.10 3.00
N ASP A 248 13.15 -15.99 3.76
CA ASP A 248 13.82 -17.14 4.40
C ASP A 248 15.07 -16.73 5.20
N GLN A 249 14.97 -15.59 5.91
CA GLN A 249 16.06 -14.95 6.65
C GLN A 249 17.22 -14.43 5.81
N GLN A 250 17.17 -14.54 4.47
CA GLN A 250 18.19 -14.02 3.57
C GLN A 250 17.82 -12.60 3.09
N PRO A 251 18.76 -11.63 3.13
CA PRO A 251 18.51 -10.23 2.73
C PRO A 251 18.53 -10.07 1.20
N VAL A 252 17.58 -10.71 0.52
CA VAL A 252 17.49 -10.74 -0.96
C VAL A 252 16.39 -9.86 -1.52
N GLY A 253 15.47 -9.39 -0.67
CA GLY A 253 14.43 -8.45 -1.04
C GLY A 253 14.80 -7.02 -0.66
N TYR A 254 14.15 -6.05 -1.29
CA TYR A 254 14.29 -4.63 -1.01
C TYR A 254 13.00 -3.93 -1.42
N ASP A 255 12.70 -2.81 -0.78
CA ASP A 255 11.66 -1.92 -1.27
C ASP A 255 12.21 -0.99 -2.36
N LYS A 256 11.33 -0.55 -3.26
CA LYS A 256 11.61 0.58 -4.13
C LYS A 256 10.33 1.32 -4.48
N GLY A 257 10.47 2.63 -4.68
CA GLY A 257 9.44 3.49 -5.24
C GLY A 257 9.86 4.08 -6.57
N PHE A 258 8.87 4.43 -7.38
CA PHE A 258 9.05 5.03 -8.69
C PHE A 258 8.04 6.13 -8.91
N TYR A 259 8.48 7.23 -9.49
CA TYR A 259 7.62 8.26 -10.03
C TYR A 259 7.71 8.28 -11.55
N LEU A 260 6.56 8.03 -12.19
CA LEU A 260 6.41 7.92 -13.63
C LEU A 260 5.55 9.05 -14.15
N THR A 261 5.95 9.59 -15.30
CA THR A 261 5.17 10.58 -16.06
C THR A 261 4.82 10.00 -17.41
N LYS A 262 3.60 10.26 -17.87
CA LYS A 262 3.17 9.88 -19.22
C LYS A 262 4.03 10.58 -20.29
N LYS A 263 4.34 9.87 -21.37
CA LYS A 263 5.07 10.39 -22.54
C LYS A 263 4.21 11.25 -23.46
#